data_AF-A0A0F8X869-F1
#
_entry.id   AF-A0A0F8X869-F1
#
_cell.length_a   1.000
_cell.length_b   1.000
_cell.length_c   1.000
_cell.angle_alpha   90.00
_cell.angle_beta   90.00
_cell.angle_gamma   90.00
#
_symmetry.space_group_name_H-M   'P 1'
#
loop_
_entity.id
_entity.type
_entity.pdbx_description
1 polymer ?
#
loop_
_entity_poly.entity_id
_entity_poly.type
_entity_poly.pdbx_seq_one_letter_code
_entity_poly.pdbx_strand_id
1 'polypeptide(L)'
;MNNLLRPMYTKKSWGSEIVWAITDHYMAKTVEIEPYKITDLVVYEKKEKHIKVVYGTLVLAIGQCCGDESDLEYFEMPTGWTRYIGPGMMYRYGATH
;
A
#
# COMPACT_ATOMS: atom_id res chain seq x y z
N MET A 1 18.85 -21.55 0.52
CA MET A 1 18.40 -20.32 -0.19
C MET A 1 17.77 -20.74 -1.50
N ASN A 2 16.44 -20.82 -1.62
CA ASN A 2 15.76 -21.22 -2.87
C ASN A 2 14.28 -20.80 -2.85
N ASN A 3 13.99 -19.51 -3.02
CA ASN A 3 12.62 -19.03 -3.34
C ASN A 3 12.59 -17.70 -4.13
N LEU A 4 13.73 -17.20 -4.62
CA LEU A 4 13.83 -15.88 -5.26
C LEU A 4 13.25 -15.79 -6.68
N LEU A 5 12.73 -16.89 -7.25
CA LEU A 5 12.29 -16.92 -8.65
C LEU A 5 10.77 -16.98 -8.86
N ARG A 6 9.97 -17.10 -7.80
CA ARG A 6 8.51 -17.15 -7.94
C ARG A 6 7.84 -15.99 -7.20
N PRO A 7 6.96 -15.22 -7.87
CA PRO A 7 6.13 -14.24 -7.20
C PRO A 7 5.34 -14.90 -6.08
N MET A 8 5.34 -14.29 -4.89
CA MET A 8 4.56 -14.74 -3.75
C MET A 8 3.20 -14.06 -3.79
N TYR A 9 2.16 -14.81 -4.14
CA TYR A 9 0.77 -14.36 -4.09
C TYR A 9 0.19 -14.55 -2.68
N THR A 10 -0.58 -13.58 -2.20
CA THR A 10 -1.31 -13.70 -0.93
C THR A 10 -2.71 -13.08 -1.10
N LYS A 11 -3.75 -13.89 -0.85
CA LYS A 11 -5.14 -13.41 -0.79
C LYS A 11 -5.37 -12.71 0.55
N LYS A 12 -6.13 -11.61 0.52
CA LYS A 12 -6.50 -10.80 1.69
C LYS A 12 -8.02 -10.57 1.67
N SER A 13 -8.58 -10.15 2.80
CA SER A 13 -10.01 -9.80 2.93
C SER A 13 -10.44 -8.63 2.04
N TRP A 14 -9.48 -7.81 1.61
CA TRP A 14 -9.67 -6.63 0.77
C TRP A 14 -9.23 -6.81 -0.68
N GLY A 15 -8.71 -7.98 -1.06
CA GLY A 15 -8.18 -8.22 -2.42
C GLY A 15 -6.97 -9.14 -2.41
N SER A 16 -5.87 -8.72 -3.02
CA SER A 16 -4.64 -9.53 -3.11
C SER A 16 -3.35 -8.72 -3.15
N GLU A 17 -2.24 -9.36 -2.80
CA GLU A 17 -0.91 -8.84 -3.03
C GLU A 17 -0.01 -9.88 -3.70
N ILE A 18 0.90 -9.38 -4.53
CA ILE A 18 1.94 -10.17 -5.18
C ILE A 18 3.29 -9.53 -4.86
N VAL A 19 4.15 -10.24 -4.14
CA VAL A 19 5.56 -9.86 -3.99
C VAL A 19 6.35 -10.48 -5.13
N TRP A 20 6.84 -9.65 -6.05
CA TRP A 20 7.51 -10.13 -7.27
C TRP A 20 9.02 -9.89 -7.28
N ALA A 21 9.55 -9.06 -6.38
CA ALA A 21 10.99 -8.93 -6.16
C ALA A 21 11.29 -8.64 -4.69
N ILE A 22 12.39 -9.20 -4.21
CA ILE A 22 12.90 -8.99 -2.85
C ILE A 22 14.43 -9.04 -2.86
N THR A 23 15.05 -8.10 -2.16
CA THR A 23 16.46 -8.09 -1.79
C THR A 23 16.57 -7.88 -0.28
N ASP A 24 17.79 -7.77 0.24
CA ASP A 24 18.02 -7.48 1.66
C ASP A 24 17.48 -6.11 2.08
N HIS A 25 17.31 -5.18 1.13
CA HIS A 25 16.90 -3.79 1.41
C HIS A 25 15.62 -3.34 0.69
N TYR A 26 15.22 -4.04 -0.38
CA TYR A 26 14.10 -3.61 -1.22
C TYR A 26 13.09 -4.72 -1.43
N MET A 27 11.84 -4.33 -1.57
CA MET A 27 10.74 -5.23 -1.89
C MET A 27 9.79 -4.53 -2.85
N ALA A 28 9.45 -5.21 -3.94
CA ALA A 28 8.45 -4.74 -4.87
C ALA A 28 7.18 -5.59 -4.76
N LYS A 29 6.04 -4.91 -4.71
CA LYS A 29 4.73 -5.54 -4.65
C LYS A 29 3.76 -4.93 -5.64
N THR A 30 2.88 -5.77 -6.16
CA THR A 30 1.61 -5.34 -6.76
C THR A 30 0.52 -5.59 -5.73
N VAL A 31 -0.36 -4.60 -5.53
CA VAL A 31 -1.48 -4.69 -4.60
C VAL A 31 -2.75 -4.42 -5.38
N GLU A 32 -3.69 -5.33 -5.30
CA GLU A 32 -5.02 -5.21 -5.89
C GLU A 32 -6.04 -5.11 -4.76
N ILE A 33 -6.84 -4.06 -4.77
CA ILE A 33 -7.89 -3.81 -3.80
C ILE A 33 -9.21 -3.97 -4.52
N GLU A 34 -10.06 -4.87 -4.03
CA GLU A 34 -11.39 -5.07 -4.60
C GLU A 34 -12.27 -3.83 -4.40
N PRO A 35 -13.25 -3.60 -5.29
CA PRO A 35 -14.20 -2.51 -5.15
C PRO A 35 -14.83 -2.45 -3.75
N TYR A 36 -14.94 -1.24 -3.20
CA TYR A 36 -15.51 -0.97 -1.87
C TYR A 36 -14.77 -1.64 -0.70
N LYS A 37 -13.52 -2.06 -0.89
CA LYS A 37 -12.66 -2.58 0.17
C LYS A 37 -11.61 -1.57 0.61
N ILE A 38 -11.14 -1.77 1.83
CA ILE A 38 -10.08 -0.99 2.47
C ILE A 38 -9.08 -1.94 3.14
N THR A 39 -7.80 -1.57 3.09
CA THR A 39 -6.75 -2.31 3.80
C THR A 39 -6.74 -1.96 5.28
N ASP A 40 -6.05 -2.79 6.06
CA ASP A 40 -5.73 -2.45 7.44
C ASP A 40 -4.93 -1.14 7.50
N LEU A 41 -5.11 -0.42 8.61
CA LEU A 41 -4.30 0.73 8.94
C LEU A 41 -2.93 0.28 9.41
N VAL A 42 -1.88 0.84 8.80
CA VAL A 42 -0.51 0.43 9.07
C VAL A 42 0.40 1.61 9.34
N VAL A 43 1.35 1.38 10.24
CA VAL A 43 2.47 2.28 10.53
C VAL A 43 3.75 1.47 10.40
N TYR A 44 4.76 2.04 9.75
CA TYR A 44 6.10 1.47 9.74
C TYR A 44 7.11 2.47 10.26
N GLU A 45 7.80 2.13 11.35
CA GLU A 45 8.78 3.03 11.99
C GLU A 45 10.04 3.27 11.13
N LYS A 46 10.43 2.28 10.32
CA LYS A 46 11.71 2.29 9.58
C LYS A 46 11.57 2.18 8.07
N LYS A 47 10.43 1.68 7.59
CA LYS A 47 10.23 1.38 6.17
C LYS A 47 9.57 2.56 5.49
N GLU A 48 10.16 2.99 4.38
CA GLU A 48 9.56 3.90 3.43
C GLU A 48 8.91 3.15 2.26
N LYS A 49 8.06 3.85 1.50
CA LYS A 49 7.40 3.29 0.32
C LYS A 49 7.17 4.37 -0.74
N HIS A 50 7.41 4.02 -1.98
CA HIS A 50 6.85 4.70 -3.14
C HIS A 50 5.72 3.86 -3.72
N ILE A 51 4.56 4.47 -3.95
CA ILE A 51 3.43 3.84 -4.63
C ILE A 51 3.17 4.53 -5.96
N LYS A 52 2.69 3.74 -6.93
CA LYS A 52 2.16 4.21 -8.21
C LYS A 52 0.83 3.53 -8.46
N VAL A 53 -0.19 4.31 -8.82
CA VAL A 53 -1.48 3.77 -9.24
C VAL A 53 -1.36 3.31 -10.68
N VAL A 54 -1.41 2.00 -10.90
CA VAL A 54 -1.25 1.40 -12.23
C VAL A 54 -2.59 1.36 -12.99
N TYR A 55 -3.69 1.17 -12.28
CA TYR A 55 -5.04 1.13 -12.83
C TYR A 55 -6.08 1.53 -11.76
N GLY A 56 -7.21 2.09 -12.19
CA GLY A 56 -8.30 2.52 -11.31
C GLY A 56 -8.00 3.82 -10.57
N THR A 57 -8.69 4.01 -9.43
CA THR A 57 -8.51 5.13 -8.51
C THR A 57 -8.28 4.59 -7.11
N LEU A 58 -7.13 4.95 -6.52
CA LEU A 58 -6.77 4.57 -5.17
C LEU A 58 -7.22 5.67 -4.20
N VAL A 59 -7.95 5.32 -3.16
CA VAL A 59 -8.16 6.22 -2.01
C VAL A 59 -7.03 5.98 -1.02
N LEU A 60 -6.20 6.99 -0.80
CA LEU A 60 -5.16 6.98 0.22
C LEU A 60 -5.63 7.78 1.44
N ALA A 61 -5.77 7.12 2.58
CA ALA A 61 -5.84 7.80 3.87
C ALA A 61 -4.42 7.82 4.49
N ILE A 62 -3.91 8.98 4.87
CA ILE A 62 -2.53 9.13 5.36
C ILE A 62 -2.39 10.26 6.39
N GLY A 63 -1.56 10.05 7.41
CA GLY A 63 -1.25 11.02 8.46
C GLY A 63 0.02 10.66 9.24
N GLN A 64 0.32 11.43 10.29
CA GLN A 64 1.47 11.16 11.17
C GLN A 64 1.13 10.07 12.20
N CYS A 65 2.09 9.20 12.55
CA CYS A 65 1.84 8.06 13.44
C CYS A 65 1.51 8.42 14.90
N CYS A 66 1.76 9.66 15.32
CA CYS A 66 1.40 10.15 16.65
C CYS A 66 0.00 10.79 16.71
N GLY A 67 -0.75 10.79 15.60
CA GLY A 67 -2.14 11.27 15.53
C GLY A 67 -3.18 10.15 15.72
N ASP A 68 -4.45 10.54 15.84
CA ASP A 68 -5.61 9.65 15.82
C ASP A 68 -5.97 9.27 14.36
N GLU A 69 -6.75 8.21 14.15
CA GLU A 69 -7.32 7.91 12.82
C GLU A 69 -8.15 9.07 12.27
N SER A 70 -8.74 9.89 13.14
CA SER A 70 -9.47 11.11 12.75
C SER A 70 -8.58 12.17 12.09
N ASP A 71 -7.25 12.10 12.26
CA ASP A 71 -6.29 13.03 11.67
C ASP A 71 -5.81 12.62 10.27
N LEU A 72 -6.34 11.51 9.72
CA LEU A 72 -5.97 11.04 8.39
C LEU A 72 -6.57 11.94 7.30
N GLU A 73 -5.71 12.42 6.42
CA GLU A 73 -6.12 13.09 5.18
C GLU A 73 -6.41 12.06 4.10
N TYR A 74 -7.44 12.33 3.30
CA TYR A 74 -7.89 11.45 2.23
C TYR A 74 -7.56 12.04 0.85
N PHE A 75 -6.91 11.24 0.02
CA PHE A 75 -6.55 11.59 -1.35
C PHE A 75 -7.13 10.58 -2.32
N GLU A 76 -7.85 11.06 -3.33
CA GLU A 76 -8.14 10.27 -4.52
C GLU A 76 -6.95 10.36 -5.48
N MET A 77 -6.34 9.22 -5.76
CA MET A 77 -5.18 9.09 -6.62
C MET A 77 -5.59 8.32 -7.88
N PRO A 78 -5.83 9.01 -9.01
CA PRO A 78 -6.17 8.34 -10.25
C PRO A 78 -4.95 7.65 -10.86
N THR A 79 -5.19 6.83 -11.89
CA THR A 79 -4.13 6.11 -12.62
C THR A 79 -2.99 7.04 -13.06
N GLY A 80 -1.76 6.56 -12.90
CA GLY A 80 -0.53 7.28 -13.22
C GLY A 80 0.04 8.09 -12.05
N TRP A 81 -0.76 8.38 -11.02
CA TRP A 81 -0.30 9.13 -9.85
C TRP A 81 0.69 8.33 -9.02
N THR A 82 1.59 9.05 -8.36
CA THR A 82 2.59 8.47 -7.46
C THR A 82 2.56 9.19 -6.12
N ARG A 83 2.95 8.48 -5.05
CA ARG A 83 3.09 9.07 -3.72
C ARG A 83 4.24 8.42 -2.98
N TYR A 84 5.02 9.24 -2.30
CA TYR A 84 5.98 8.81 -1.30
C TYR A 84 5.32 8.76 0.07
N ILE A 85 5.58 7.69 0.81
CA ILE A 85 5.12 7.45 2.18
C ILE A 85 6.38 7.20 3.00
N GLY A 86 6.72 8.17 3.85
CA GLY A 86 7.91 8.11 4.68
C GLY A 86 7.75 7.21 5.91
N PRO A 87 8.87 6.92 6.61
CA PRO A 87 8.82 6.27 7.91
C PRO A 87 7.99 7.07 8.91
N GLY A 88 7.30 6.38 9.83
CA GLY A 88 6.45 7.03 10.84
C GLY A 88 5.17 7.63 10.27
N MET A 89 4.82 7.36 9.01
CA MET A 89 3.51 7.70 8.48
C MET A 89 2.52 6.55 8.71
N MET A 90 1.32 6.93 9.14
CA MET A 90 0.17 6.04 9.24
C MET A 90 -0.64 6.12 7.95
N TYR A 91 -1.00 4.97 7.37
CA TYR A 91 -1.77 4.96 6.14
C TYR A 91 -2.61 3.70 5.94
N ARG A 92 -3.65 3.82 5.11
CA ARG A 92 -4.40 2.71 4.52
C ARG A 92 -4.84 3.05 3.10
N TYR A 93 -5.18 2.02 2.34
CA TYR A 93 -5.61 2.14 0.96
C TYR A 93 -7.03 1.64 0.81
N GLY A 94 -7.81 2.26 -0.08
CA GLY A 94 -9.14 1.78 -0.47
C GLY A 94 -9.41 1.96 -1.95
N ALA A 95 -10.49 1.33 -2.42
CA ALA A 95 -11.01 1.49 -3.78
C ALA A 95 -12.51 1.81 -3.72
N THR A 96 -12.97 2.75 -4.54
CA THR A 96 -14.38 3.21 -4.52
C THR A 96 -15.30 2.50 -5.50
N HIS A 97 -14.76 1.79 -6.50
CA HIS A 97 -15.53 1.11 -7.56
C HIS A 97 -14.71 0.01 -8.24
#